data_AF-A0A8J3FK97-F1
#
_entry.id   AF-A0A8J3FK97-F1
#
_cell.length_a   1.000
_cell.length_b   1.000
_cell.length_c   1.000
_cell.angle_alpha   90.00
_cell.angle_beta   90.00
_cell.angle_gamma   90.00
#
_symmetry.space_group_name_H-M   'P 1'
#
loop_
_entity.id
_entity.type
_entity.pdbx_description
1 polymer ?
#
loop_
_entity_poly.entity_id
_entity_poly.type
_entity_poly.pdbx_seq_one_letter_code
_entity_poly.pdbx_strand_id
1 'polypeptide(L)'
;MQKPTLGRIVHYRGKQGYQAARAAIVTATEETLDPRGVEAGHVPALTDDTHVHLWVYSPGDSGGFAEYNVAPGRPDDPLTQATAANIPPGTWCWPPRI
;
A
#
# COMPACT_ATOMS: atom_id res chain seq x y z
N MET A 1 10.22 11.29 1.74
CA MET A 1 9.82 9.88 1.45
C MET A 1 9.91 9.70 -0.05
N GLN A 2 10.26 8.52 -0.56
CA GLN A 2 10.32 8.32 -2.02
C GLN A 2 8.89 8.25 -2.59
N LYS A 3 8.61 9.04 -3.63
CA LYS A 3 7.30 9.09 -4.30
C LYS A 3 6.86 7.67 -4.74
N PRO A 4 5.59 7.29 -4.54
CA PRO A 4 5.05 6.03 -5.03
C PRO A 4 5.21 5.89 -6.55
N THR A 5 5.28 4.66 -7.04
CA THR A 5 5.45 4.37 -8.46
C THR A 5 4.45 3.29 -8.86
N LEU A 6 3.61 3.59 -9.85
CA LEU A 6 2.64 2.65 -10.41
C LEU A 6 3.32 1.33 -10.80
N GLY A 7 2.65 0.20 -10.54
CA GLY A 7 3.09 -1.12 -10.94
C GLY A 7 4.24 -1.71 -10.12
N ARG A 8 4.76 -1.01 -9.10
CA ARG A 8 5.81 -1.55 -8.24
C ARG A 8 5.26 -2.37 -7.08
N ILE A 9 5.99 -3.43 -6.74
CA ILE A 9 5.71 -4.26 -5.57
C ILE A 9 6.15 -3.55 -4.29
N VAL A 10 5.28 -3.59 -3.29
CA VAL A 10 5.47 -3.05 -1.94
C VAL A 10 5.22 -4.12 -0.89
N HIS A 11 5.77 -3.88 0.30
CA HIS A 11 5.44 -4.61 1.51
C HIS A 11 4.27 -3.93 2.21
N TYR A 12 3.17 -4.64 2.40
CA TYR A 12 1.96 -4.17 3.09
C TYR A 12 1.78 -4.94 4.40
N ARG A 13 1.41 -4.25 5.48
CA ARG A 13 1.00 -4.90 6.73
C ARG A 13 -0.52 -4.87 6.83
N GLY A 14 -1.14 -6.05 6.90
CA GLY A 14 -2.60 -6.18 6.92
C GLY A 14 -3.28 -5.37 8.03
N LYS A 15 -4.36 -4.66 7.69
CA LYS A 15 -5.25 -4.01 8.68
C LYS A 15 -6.06 -5.04 9.49
N GLN A 16 -6.45 -6.14 8.84
CA GLN A 16 -7.30 -7.20 9.39
C GLN A 16 -6.68 -8.58 9.16
N GLY A 17 -6.98 -9.55 10.03
CA GLY A 17 -6.47 -10.92 9.94
C GLY A 17 -4.97 -11.03 10.27
N TYR A 18 -4.64 -11.38 11.51
CA TYR A 18 -3.28 -11.54 12.07
C TYR A 18 -2.25 -10.42 11.78
N GLN A 19 -2.67 -9.32 11.15
CA GLN A 19 -1.82 -8.23 10.66
C GLN A 19 -0.60 -8.74 9.87
N ALA A 20 -0.84 -9.80 9.09
CA ALA A 20 0.22 -10.50 8.38
C ALA A 20 0.92 -9.59 7.37
N ALA A 21 2.23 -9.78 7.25
CA ALA A 21 3.03 -9.21 6.19
C ALA A 21 2.62 -9.79 4.83
N ARG A 22 2.39 -8.93 3.84
CA ARG A 22 1.95 -9.31 2.50
C ARG A 22 2.70 -8.52 1.43
N ALA A 23 2.87 -9.13 0.27
CA ALA A 23 3.20 -8.38 -0.93
C ALA A 23 1.94 -7.70 -1.47
N ALA A 24 2.12 -6.51 -2.04
CA ALA A 24 1.07 -5.80 -2.76
C ALA A 24 1.67 -5.06 -3.96
N ILE A 25 0.87 -4.74 -4.97
CA ILE A 25 1.27 -3.91 -6.11
C ILE A 25 0.55 -2.56 -6.05
N VAL A 26 1.27 -1.48 -6.36
CA VAL A 26 0.69 -0.14 -6.52
C VAL A 26 -0.17 -0.13 -7.78
N THR A 27 -1.49 0.02 -7.62
CA THR A 27 -2.45 0.07 -8.72
C THR A 27 -2.86 1.49 -9.10
N ALA A 28 -2.71 2.45 -8.18
CA ALA A 28 -2.87 3.87 -8.49
C ALA A 28 -2.01 4.74 -7.56
N THR A 29 -1.46 5.82 -8.12
CA THR A 29 -0.87 6.97 -7.42
C THR A 29 -1.73 8.20 -7.71
N GLU A 30 -1.45 9.33 -7.05
CA GLU A 30 -2.16 10.60 -7.32
C GLU A 30 -2.12 10.99 -8.81
N GLU A 31 -0.98 10.77 -9.48
CA GLU A 31 -0.80 11.10 -10.90
C GLU A 31 -1.56 10.17 -11.85
N THR A 32 -1.90 8.95 -11.42
CA THR A 32 -2.48 7.93 -12.29
C THR A 32 -3.92 7.59 -11.97
N LEU A 33 -4.46 8.12 -10.87
CA LEU A 33 -5.86 7.92 -10.48
C LEU A 33 -6.78 8.69 -11.44
N ASP A 34 -7.76 8.01 -12.05
CA ASP A 34 -8.72 8.68 -12.94
C ASP A 34 -9.68 9.56 -12.11
N PRO A 35 -9.64 10.90 -12.27
CA PRO A 35 -10.49 11.80 -11.50
C PRO A 35 -11.98 11.55 -11.74
N ARG A 36 -12.38 11.08 -12.92
CA ARG A 36 -13.79 10.77 -13.23
C ARG A 36 -14.29 9.56 -12.42
N GLY A 37 -13.40 8.60 -12.14
CA GLY A 37 -13.71 7.46 -11.28
C GLY A 37 -13.95 7.88 -9.84
N VAL A 38 -13.21 8.89 -9.36
CA VAL A 38 -13.37 9.48 -8.03
C VAL A 38 -14.67 10.30 -7.95
N GLU A 39 -14.92 11.18 -8.93
CA GLU A 39 -16.13 12.00 -9.01
C GLU A 39 -17.40 11.16 -9.07
N ALA A 40 -17.36 10.02 -9.77
CA ALA A 40 -18.46 9.05 -9.85
C ALA A 40 -18.59 8.16 -8.60
N GLY A 41 -17.68 8.24 -7.63
CA GLY A 41 -17.69 7.44 -6.41
C GLY A 41 -17.31 5.97 -6.59
N HIS A 42 -16.71 5.59 -7.73
CA HIS A 42 -16.28 4.21 -7.99
C HIS A 42 -15.00 3.84 -7.23
N VAL A 43 -14.13 4.82 -6.99
CA VAL A 43 -12.87 4.66 -6.23
C VAL A 43 -12.68 5.83 -5.28
N PRO A 44 -12.14 5.63 -4.06
CA PRO A 44 -11.85 6.74 -3.16
C PRO A 44 -10.73 7.65 -3.70
N ALA A 45 -10.77 8.93 -3.35
CA ALA A 45 -9.63 9.81 -3.58
C ALA A 45 -8.42 9.39 -2.72
N LEU A 46 -7.22 9.76 -3.16
CA LEU A 46 -6.01 9.67 -2.34
C LEU A 46 -5.90 10.91 -1.45
N THR A 47 -5.42 10.71 -0.21
CA THR A 47 -5.25 11.81 0.76
C THR A 47 -4.12 12.74 0.37
N ASP A 48 -3.01 12.21 -0.16
CA ASP A 48 -1.86 12.97 -0.64
C ASP A 48 -1.03 12.14 -1.64
N ASP A 49 0.05 12.74 -2.17
CA ASP A 49 0.95 12.16 -3.17
C ASP A 49 1.77 10.94 -2.67
N THR A 50 1.68 10.61 -1.38
CA THR A 50 2.32 9.44 -0.77
C THR A 50 1.37 8.28 -0.53
N HIS A 51 0.05 8.52 -0.58
CA HIS A 51 -0.95 7.48 -0.49
C HIS A 51 -1.09 6.75 -1.83
N VAL A 52 -1.52 5.49 -1.77
CA VAL A 52 -1.69 4.65 -2.96
C VAL A 52 -2.96 3.81 -2.88
N HIS A 53 -3.42 3.33 -4.03
CA HIS A 53 -4.26 2.14 -4.06
C HIS A 53 -3.38 0.92 -4.31
N LEU A 54 -3.74 -0.18 -3.66
CA LEU A 54 -3.01 -1.43 -3.72
C LEU A 54 -3.93 -2.57 -4.19
N TRP A 55 -3.34 -3.53 -4.90
CA TRP A 55 -3.83 -4.89 -4.89
C TRP A 55 -2.94 -5.72 -3.98
N VAL A 56 -3.51 -6.24 -2.89
CA VAL A 56 -2.82 -7.02 -1.87
C VAL A 56 -2.95 -8.51 -2.18
N TYR A 57 -1.83 -9.21 -2.28
CA TYR A 57 -1.82 -10.65 -2.51
C TYR A 57 -2.11 -11.41 -1.22
N SER A 58 -2.98 -12.42 -1.29
CA SER A 58 -3.26 -13.33 -0.20
C SER A 58 -2.77 -14.74 -0.51
N PRO A 59 -2.12 -15.43 0.44
CA PRO A 59 -1.84 -16.86 0.27
C PRO A 59 -3.17 -17.65 0.31
N GLY A 60 -3.23 -18.73 -0.50
CA GLY A 60 -4.40 -19.60 -0.63
C GLY A 60 -5.38 -19.18 -1.74
N ASP A 61 -6.55 -19.81 -1.78
CA ASP A 61 -7.50 -19.73 -2.90
C ASP A 61 -8.17 -18.36 -3.11
N SER A 62 -7.92 -17.41 -2.20
CA SER A 62 -8.49 -16.06 -2.27
C SER A 62 -7.82 -15.14 -3.29
N GLY A 63 -6.57 -15.42 -3.69
CA GLY A 63 -5.82 -14.67 -4.71
C GLY A 63 -5.36 -13.27 -4.30
N GLY A 64 -6.27 -12.41 -3.87
CA GLY A 64 -5.96 -11.07 -3.37
C GLY A 64 -7.19 -10.18 -3.17
N PHE A 65 -6.96 -8.95 -2.73
CA PHE A 65 -8.00 -7.95 -2.51
C PHE A 65 -7.48 -6.54 -2.76
N ALA A 66 -8.40 -5.63 -3.10
CA ALA A 66 -8.08 -4.21 -3.24
C ALA A 66 -8.02 -3.52 -1.87
N GLU A 67 -7.04 -2.63 -1.70
CA GLU A 67 -6.94 -1.70 -0.59
C GLU A 67 -6.83 -0.28 -1.13
N TYR A 68 -7.56 0.63 -0.50
CA TYR A 68 -7.70 2.01 -0.98
C TYR A 68 -7.06 2.99 -0.02
N ASN A 69 -6.54 4.07 -0.58
CA ASN A 69 -5.93 5.19 0.14
C ASN A 69 -4.98 4.76 1.28
N VAL A 70 -3.99 3.93 0.94
CA VAL A 70 -3.06 3.33 1.90
C VAL A 70 -1.87 4.25 2.15
N ALA A 71 -1.71 4.68 3.40
CA ALA A 71 -0.61 5.54 3.84
C ALA A 71 0.73 4.77 3.88
N PRO A 72 1.87 5.46 3.66
CA PRO A 72 3.16 4.83 3.85
C PRO A 72 3.48 4.66 5.34
N GLY A 73 4.01 3.49 5.69
CA GLY A 73 4.38 3.10 7.04
C GLY A 73 5.80 3.50 7.39
N ARG A 74 6.02 3.82 8.67
CA ARG A 74 7.35 4.07 9.24
C ARG A 74 7.54 3.17 10.45
N PRO A 75 8.72 2.55 10.62
CA PRO A 75 9.01 1.80 11.83
C PRO A 75 9.07 2.72 13.04
N ASP A 76 8.75 2.18 14.21
CA ASP A 76 8.79 2.93 15.48
C ASP A 76 10.20 3.41 15.81
N ASP A 77 11.20 2.58 15.48
CA ASP A 77 12.61 2.96 15.52
C ASP A 77 13.07 3.50 14.15
N PRO A 78 13.41 4.79 14.04
CA PRO A 78 13.85 5.40 12.79
C PRO A 78 15.23 4.91 12.30
N LEU A 79 16.02 4.24 13.15
CA LEU A 79 17.27 3.59 12.75
C LEU A 79 17.03 2.23 12.08
N THR A 80 15.84 1.66 12.27
CA THR A 80 15.48 0.37 11.69
C THR A 80 14.89 0.58 10.29
N GLN A 81 15.23 -0.30 9.35
CA GLN A 81 14.64 -0.28 8.02
C GLN A 81 13.16 -0.70 8.06
N ALA A 82 12.32 0.02 7.32
CA ALA A 82 10.90 -0.32 7.17
C ALA A 82 10.73 -1.67 6.46
N THR A 83 9.91 -2.54 7.03
CA THR A 83 9.49 -3.84 6.50
C THR A 83 8.02 -4.06 6.86
N ALA A 84 7.33 -4.99 6.19
CA ALA A 84 5.96 -5.33 6.57
C ALA A 84 5.83 -5.85 8.03
N ALA A 85 6.90 -6.31 8.67
CA ALA A 85 6.88 -6.78 10.05
C ALA A 85 6.93 -5.65 11.09
N ASN A 86 7.47 -4.49 10.75
CA ASN A 86 7.76 -3.41 11.70
C ASN A 86 7.16 -2.04 11.34
N ILE A 87 6.35 -1.95 10.28
CA ILE A 87 5.49 -0.77 10.03
C ILE A 87 4.11 -0.94 10.70
N PRO A 88 3.32 0.13 10.91
CA PRO A 88 1.97 0.02 11.47
C PRO A 88 1.02 -0.82 10.58
N PRO A 89 0.03 -1.52 11.17
CA PRO A 89 -1.03 -2.17 10.41
C PRO A 89 -1.78 -1.21 9.48
N GLY A 90 -2.16 -1.67 8.29
CA GLY A 90 -2.84 -0.86 7.28
C GLY A 90 -1.93 0.12 6.53
N THR A 91 -0.61 -0.07 6.61
CA THR A 91 0.37 0.79 5.91
C THR A 91 1.28 -0.02 4.99
N TRP A 92 2.02 0.67 4.12
CA TRP A 92 2.94 0.05 3.17
C TRP A 92 4.37 0.63 3.26
N CYS A 93 5.37 -0.14 2.85
CA CYS A 93 6.74 0.35 2.67
C CYS A 93 7.40 -0.28 1.44
N TRP A 94 8.45 0.36 0.94
CA TRP A 94 9.28 -0.20 -0.12
C TRP A 94 10.04 -1.44 0.40
N PRO A 95 10.13 -2.53 -0.38
CA PRO A 95 11.02 -3.62 -0.07
C PRO A 95 12.48 -3.13 -0.01
N PRO A 96 13.35 -3.77 0.79
CA PRO A 96 14.78 -3.50 0.75
C PRO A 96 15.32 -3.61 -0.68
N ARG A 97 16.11 -2.62 -1.11
CA ARG A 97 16.87 -2.73 -2.36
C ARG A 97 18.09 -3.59 -2.07
N ILE A 98 18.24 -4.67 -2.84
CA ILE A 98 19.44 -5.52 -2.89
C ILE A 98 20.37 -4.99 -3.98
#